data_AF-A0AAC9IGP1-F1
#
_entry.id   AF-A0AAC9IGP1-F1
#
_cell.length_a   1.000
_cell.length_b   1.000
_cell.length_c   1.000
_cell.angle_alpha   90.00
_cell.angle_beta   90.00
_cell.angle_gamma   90.00
#
_symmetry.space_group_name_H-M   'P 1'
#
loop_
_entity.id
_entity.type
_entity.pdbx_description
1 polymer ?
#
loop_
_entity_poly.entity_id
_entity_poly.type
_entity_poly.pdbx_seq_one_letter_code
_entity_poly.pdbx_strand_id
1 'polypeptide(L)' 'MAYYEKDEQETVMIYEPSTRLWDIYTTVPKHINRLKNEAIASNSHMETDSEGKTIALRVKVEKLPSSYTFNR' A
#
# COMPACT_ATOMS: atom_id res chain seq x y z
N MET A 1 14.48 -12.28 -6.00
CA MET A 1 13.57 -12.14 -7.18
C MET A 1 12.73 -10.89 -6.98
N ALA A 2 12.41 -10.19 -8.06
CA ALA A 2 11.78 -8.87 -8.01
C ALA A 2 10.31 -8.98 -7.57
N TYR A 3 9.70 -7.83 -7.29
CA TYR A 3 8.26 -7.70 -7.04
C TYR A 3 7.40 -8.50 -8.02
N TYR A 4 6.11 -8.68 -7.70
CA TYR A 4 5.10 -9.24 -8.63
C TYR A 4 5.30 -8.71 -10.05
N GLU A 5 5.03 -9.55 -11.05
CA GLU A 5 5.15 -9.12 -12.45
C GLU A 5 4.24 -7.91 -12.68
N LYS A 6 4.63 -7.04 -13.61
CA LYS A 6 4.00 -5.71 -13.75
C LYS A 6 2.49 -5.80 -14.00
N ASP A 7 2.05 -6.86 -14.66
CA ASP A 7 0.65 -7.22 -14.93
C ASP A 7 -0.10 -7.80 -13.73
N GLU A 8 0.61 -8.37 -12.76
CA GLU A 8 0.07 -8.85 -11.47
C GLU A 8 0.06 -7.75 -10.39
N GLN A 9 0.79 -6.66 -10.62
CA GLN A 9 0.83 -5.55 -9.67
C GLN A 9 -0.49 -4.79 -9.61
N GLU A 10 -1.03 -4.67 -8.41
CA GLU A 10 -2.29 -3.96 -8.19
C GLU A 10 -2.24 -3.00 -7.00
N THR A 11 -3.22 -2.10 -6.98
CA THR A 11 -3.52 -1.26 -5.82
C THR A 11 -5.03 -1.21 -5.66
N VAL A 12 -5.49 -1.71 -4.52
CA VAL A 12 -6.89 -1.81 -4.17
C VAL A 12 -7.16 -0.84 -3.01
N MET A 13 -8.18 -0.01 -3.15
CA MET A 13 -8.58 0.99 -2.16
C MET A 13 -10.06 0.80 -1.84
N ILE A 14 -10.37 0.51 -0.58
CA ILE A 14 -11.74 0.23 -0.12
C ILE A 14 -12.04 1.19 1.02
N TYR A 15 -13.15 1.93 0.92
CA TYR A 15 -13.65 2.68 2.07
C TYR A 15 -14.55 1.78 2.91
N GLU A 16 -14.22 1.63 4.19
CA GLU A 16 -14.98 0.84 5.18
C GLU A 16 -15.87 1.78 6.02
N PRO A 17 -17.20 1.85 5.78
CA PRO A 17 -18.06 2.84 6.44
C PRO A 17 -18.21 2.62 7.96
N SER A 18 -18.07 1.38 8.43
CA SER A 18 -18.18 1.03 9.85
C SER A 18 -17.05 1.64 10.68
N THR A 19 -15.83 1.67 10.14
CA THR A 19 -14.64 2.23 10.78
C THR A 19 -14.33 3.65 10.32
N ARG A 20 -14.94 4.07 9.19
CA ARG A 20 -14.64 5.34 8.49
C ARG A 20 -13.20 5.43 8.00
N LEU A 21 -12.56 4.30 7.76
CA LEU A 21 -11.17 4.21 7.30
C LEU A 21 -11.12 3.76 5.84
N TRP A 22 -10.10 4.22 5.13
CA TRP A 22 -9.67 3.66 3.86
C TRP A 22 -8.71 2.51 4.14
N ASP A 23 -9.03 1.33 3.63
CA ASP A 23 -8.17 0.16 3.60
C ASP A 23 -7.50 0.09 2.23
N ILE A 24 -6.18 0.26 2.21
CA ILE A 24 -5.39 0.33 0.99
C ILE A 24 -4.44 -0.85 0.98
N TYR A 25 -4.55 -1.70 -0.02
CA TYR A 25 -3.61 -2.77 -0.31
C TYR A 25 -2.85 -2.46 -1.59
N THR A 26 -1.53 -2.64 -1.59
CA THR A 26 -0.72 -2.44 -2.78
C THR A 26 0.43 -3.42 -2.87
N THR A 27 0.63 -3.86 -4.10
CA THR A 27 1.73 -4.71 -4.57
C THR A 27 2.68 -3.92 -5.48
N VAL A 28 2.28 -2.70 -5.85
CA VAL A 28 3.07 -1.79 -6.71
C VAL A 28 4.27 -1.23 -5.92
N PRO A 29 5.51 -1.49 -6.34
CA PRO A 29 6.74 -1.11 -5.64
C PRO A 29 6.82 0.38 -5.28
N LYS A 30 6.38 1.21 -6.22
CA LYS A 30 6.41 2.65 -6.12
C LYS A 30 5.44 3.16 -5.06
N HIS A 31 4.26 2.55 -4.96
CA HIS A 31 3.25 2.90 -3.97
C HIS A 31 3.69 2.42 -2.59
N ILE A 32 4.24 1.20 -2.47
CA ILE A 32 4.83 0.67 -1.23
C ILE A 32 5.84 1.67 -0.66
N ASN A 33 6.80 2.12 -1.47
CA ASN A 33 7.83 3.05 -1.00
C ASN A 33 7.27 4.41 -0.55
N ARG A 34 6.23 4.93 -1.22
CA ARG A 34 5.62 6.22 -0.86
C ARG A 34 4.76 6.11 0.39
N LEU A 35 3.88 5.11 0.44
CA LEU A 35 3.00 4.86 1.58
C LEU A 35 3.75 4.44 2.85
N LYS A 36 4.94 3.85 2.71
CA LYS A 36 5.84 3.55 3.84
C LYS A 36 6.54 4.81 4.39
N ASN A 37 6.84 5.77 3.52
CA ASN A 37 7.52 7.01 3.89
C ASN A 37 6.55 8.08 4.40
N GLU A 38 5.34 8.13 3.87
CA GLU A 38 4.28 8.94 4.45
C GLU A 38 3.85 8.24 5.74
N ALA A 39 4.03 8.89 6.90
CA ALA A 39 3.77 8.36 8.25
C ALA A 39 2.26 8.13 8.54
N ILE A 40 1.52 7.59 7.59
CA ILE A 40 0.05 7.59 7.56
C ILE A 40 -0.54 6.35 8.25
N ALA A 41 0.23 5.26 8.43
CA ALA A 41 -0.36 3.99 8.86
C ALA A 41 0.02 3.61 10.29
N SER A 42 -0.83 4.01 11.25
CA SER A 42 -0.84 3.45 12.61
C SER A 42 -1.15 1.95 12.62
N ASN A 43 -1.84 1.44 11.60
CA ASN A 43 -2.09 0.02 11.37
C ASN A 43 -1.63 -0.36 9.95
N SER A 44 -0.40 -0.88 9.84
CA SER A 44 0.15 -1.39 8.60
C SER A 44 0.47 -2.88 8.72
N HIS A 45 0.19 -3.63 7.66
CA HIS A 45 0.66 -5.00 7.46
C HIS A 45 1.60 -5.02 6.26
N MET A 46 2.80 -5.58 6.45
CA MET A 46 3.82 -5.68 5.41
C MET A 46 4.12 -7.15 5.16
N GLU A 47 4.13 -7.53 3.88
CA GLU A 47 4.64 -8.83 3.44
C GLU A 47 6.05 -8.63 2.89
N THR A 48 6.97 -9.51 3.28
CA THR A 48 8.36 -9.47 2.83
C THR A 48 8.76 -10.76 2.13
N ASP A 49 9.63 -10.64 1.14
CA ASP A 49 10.27 -11.81 0.52
C ASP A 49 11.35 -12.43 1.44
N SER A 50 11.99 -13.49 0.94
CA SER A 50 13.08 -14.20 1.63
C SER A 50 14.34 -13.34 1.88
N GLU A 51 14.47 -12.19 1.20
CA GLU A 51 15.57 -11.24 1.34
C GLU A 51 15.20 -10.06 2.27
N GLY A 52 13.99 -10.05 2.82
CA GLY A 52 13.50 -9.01 3.74
C GLY A 52 12.95 -7.76 3.05
N LYS A 53 12.74 -7.80 1.74
CA LYS A 53 12.19 -6.68 0.97
C LYS A 53 10.67 -6.68 1.03
N THR A 54 10.05 -5.53 1.31
CA THR A 54 8.59 -5.39 1.33
C THR A 54 8.01 -5.55 -0.08
N ILE A 55 7.22 -6.59 -0.30
CA ILE A 55 6.60 -6.92 -1.60
C ILE A 55 5.11 -6.60 -1.66
N ALA A 56 4.45 -6.47 -0.51
CA ALA A 56 3.09 -5.95 -0.41
C ALA A 56 2.93 -5.13 0.87
N LEU A 57 2.02 -4.16 0.82
CA LEU A 57 1.71 -3.27 1.93
C LEU A 57 0.19 -3.11 2.03
N ARG A 58 -0.37 -3.33 3.21
CA ARG A 58 -1.73 -2.97 3.57
C ARG A 58 -1.73 -1.91 4.65
N VAL A 59 -2.49 -0.85 4.47
CA VAL A 59 -2.60 0.25 5.45
C VAL A 59 -4.05 0.67 5.64
N LYS A 60 -4.39 1.04 6.88
CA LYS A 60 -5.66 1.72 7.18
C LYS A 60 -5.43 3.18 7.51
N VAL A 61 -6.13 4.08 6.83
CA VAL A 61 -5.90 5.52 6.90
C VAL A 61 -7.24 6.27 6.96
N GLU A 62 -7.30 7.38 7.72
CA GLU A 62 -8.55 8.16 7.84
C GLU A 62 -8.89 8.95 6.56
N LYS A 63 -7.85 9.40 5.85
CA LYS A 63 -7.97 10.21 4.63
C LYS A 63 -7.28 9.48 3.49
N LEU A 64 -7.96 9.44 2.34
CA LEU A 64 -7.37 8.89 1.13
C LEU A 64 -6.11 9.70 0.76
N PRO A 65 -4.97 9.04 0.51
CA PRO A 65 -3.76 9.72 0.06
C PRO A 65 -4.00 10.46 -1.26
N SER A 66 -3.20 11.49 -1.50
CA SER A 66 -3.29 12.26 -2.74
C SER A 66 -3.09 11.35 -3.96
N SER A 67 -3.76 11.68 -5.07
CA SER A 67 -3.55 10.97 -6.34
C SER A 67 -2.09 11.00 -6.81
N TYR A 68 -1.31 11.99 -6.38
CA TYR A 68 0.14 12.06 -6.60
C TYR A 68 0.92 10.90 -5.97
N THR A 69 0.41 10.31 -4.88
CA THR A 69 1.01 9.13 -4.24
C THR A 69 1.01 7.94 -5.21
N PHE A 70 0.02 7.85 -6.09
CA PHE A 70 -0.18 6.72 -7.00
C PHE A 70 0.24 7.01 -8.45
N ASN A 71 -0.14 8.17 -9.01
CA ASN A 71 -0.14 8.36 -10.47
C ASN A 71 1.10 9.03 -11.07
N ARG A 72 1.97 9.62 -10.25
CA ARG A 72 3.19 10.29 -10.74
C ARG A 72 4.35 9.33 -10.73
#